data_AF-A0A833W2S9-F1
#
_entry.id   AF-A0A833W2S9-F1
#
_cell.length_a   1.000
_cell.length_b   1.000
_cell.length_c   1.000
_cell.angle_alpha   90.00
_cell.angle_beta   90.00
_cell.angle_gamma   90.00
#
_symmetry.space_group_name_H-M   'P 1'
#
loop_
_entity.id
_entity.type
_entity.pdbx_description
1 polymer ?
#
loop_
_entity_poly.entity_id
_entity_poly.type
_entity_poly.pdbx_seq_one_letter_code
_entity_poly.pdbx_strand_id
1 'polypeptide(L)'
;MTPIKQMEKLAAELERQLREDQLQEGDDWFLVSSTWWTNVLGASPSDDTDDDADDSDDAVPRRNSDLRVQNAPLLELELSSRKREVAVLKPMLVEDRDYRLVSQKVWNQLSDRFSFDWEISRPVITRGPAKNRIVEVNPVIFEVLGWRTGLEGPVELIDTEQKPLILTASEKCSLKELQLKIWKVAAESQLSEMFPDVTEENLMDAVQVCYRMDEESSWTPLRDAVVKEERPTNGFTSSNDPDILVESTTVGELQLEQRDYKPGKEKLHHLLVEGRFLAPQEAGSRDWRHGKFYSEIQAEAWRFRLQKDQLIDALDTDNKWYESRVVDLAETQVKVHYRGWTAKWDEWVNRTSTRSLRCTQRSGIGAISS
;
A
#
# COMPACT_ATOMS: atom_id res chain seq x y z
N MET A 1 0.53 -27.98 43.88
CA MET A 1 -0.56 -27.16 43.29
C MET A 1 -0.91 -27.80 41.96
N THR A 2 -2.16 -28.15 41.70
CA THR A 2 -2.56 -28.85 40.47
C THR A 2 -2.32 -27.96 39.23
N PRO A 3 -2.02 -28.55 38.05
CA PRO A 3 -1.77 -27.79 36.82
C PRO A 3 -2.91 -26.82 36.46
N ILE A 4 -4.15 -27.23 36.72
CA ILE A 4 -5.37 -26.44 36.51
C ILE A 4 -5.33 -25.13 37.33
N LYS A 5 -5.05 -25.22 38.64
CA LYS A 5 -4.94 -24.04 39.52
C LYS A 5 -3.81 -23.09 39.13
N GLN A 6 -2.76 -23.60 38.48
CA GLN A 6 -1.68 -22.76 37.96
C GLN A 6 -2.10 -22.00 36.70
N MET A 7 -2.95 -22.59 35.85
CA MET A 7 -3.49 -21.94 34.65
C MET A 7 -4.53 -20.87 35.00
N GLU A 8 -5.42 -21.14 35.95
CA GLU A 8 -6.40 -20.15 36.45
C GLU A 8 -5.71 -18.91 37.04
N LYS A 9 -4.67 -19.13 37.87
CA LYS A 9 -3.89 -18.03 38.44
C LYS A 9 -3.18 -17.21 37.37
N LEU A 10 -2.65 -17.87 36.33
CA LEU A 10 -2.05 -17.19 35.20
C LEU A 10 -3.10 -16.34 34.47
N ALA A 11 -4.25 -16.93 34.11
CA ALA A 11 -5.32 -16.21 33.43
C ALA A 11 -5.78 -14.96 34.20
N ALA A 12 -6.03 -15.09 35.51
CA ALA A 12 -6.42 -13.97 36.35
C ALA A 12 -5.36 -12.85 36.41
N GLU A 13 -4.07 -13.22 36.44
CA GLU A 13 -2.97 -12.27 36.41
C GLU A 13 -2.85 -11.56 35.06
N LEU A 14 -3.01 -12.28 33.94
CA LEU A 14 -2.99 -11.68 32.61
C LEU A 14 -4.16 -10.71 32.42
N GLU A 15 -5.38 -11.08 32.85
CA GLU A 15 -6.54 -10.17 32.83
C GLU A 15 -6.33 -8.92 33.68
N ARG A 16 -5.61 -9.03 34.81
CA ARG A 16 -5.26 -7.88 35.63
C ARG A 16 -4.28 -6.95 34.91
N GLN A 17 -3.25 -7.51 34.27
CA GLN A 17 -2.28 -6.74 33.49
C GLN A 17 -2.95 -6.03 32.32
N LEU A 18 -3.83 -6.71 31.56
CA LEU A 18 -4.54 -6.10 30.43
C LEU A 18 -5.43 -4.91 30.84
N ARG A 19 -5.99 -4.92 32.06
CA ARG A 19 -6.77 -3.77 32.58
C ARG A 19 -5.90 -2.59 33.02
N GLU A 20 -4.65 -2.86 33.40
CA GLU A 20 -3.70 -1.85 33.89
C GLU A 20 -2.87 -1.24 32.75
N ASP A 21 -2.70 -1.98 31.65
CA ASP A 21 -1.90 -1.58 30.50
C ASP A 21 -2.52 -0.35 29.80
N GLN A 22 -1.64 0.57 29.41
CA GLN A 22 -2.01 1.82 28.74
C GLN A 22 -1.34 1.90 27.38
N LEU A 23 -2.07 2.40 26.39
CA LEU A 23 -1.54 2.64 25.05
C LEU A 23 -0.54 3.81 25.08
N GLN A 24 0.70 3.57 24.65
CA GLN A 24 1.68 4.61 24.37
C GLN A 24 2.02 4.61 22.89
N GLU A 25 2.15 5.80 22.30
CA GLU A 25 2.43 5.94 20.87
C GLU A 25 3.79 5.31 20.53
N GLY A 26 3.80 4.46 19.49
CA GLY A 26 4.98 3.70 19.08
C GLY A 26 5.16 2.36 19.78
N ASP A 27 4.36 2.03 20.81
CA ASP A 27 4.38 0.69 21.41
C ASP A 27 3.80 -0.35 20.45
N ASP A 28 4.32 -1.56 20.52
CA ASP A 28 3.79 -2.72 19.82
C ASP A 28 2.79 -3.49 20.69
N TRP A 29 1.62 -3.78 20.09
CA TRP A 29 0.56 -4.59 20.66
C TRP A 29 0.29 -5.79 19.77
N PHE A 30 -0.16 -6.89 20.37
CA PHE A 30 -0.23 -8.18 19.70
C PHE A 30 -1.66 -8.68 19.64
N LEU A 31 -2.03 -9.27 18.50
CA LEU A 31 -3.30 -9.97 18.36
C LEU A 31 -3.16 -11.42 18.83
N VAL A 32 -4.06 -11.85 19.70
CA VAL A 32 -4.19 -13.24 20.14
C VAL A 32 -5.59 -13.74 19.83
N SER A 33 -5.69 -14.92 19.22
CA SER A 33 -6.98 -15.56 18.92
C SER A 33 -7.84 -15.73 20.17
N SER A 34 -9.07 -15.18 20.14
CA SER A 34 -10.04 -15.33 21.24
C SER A 34 -10.46 -16.78 21.43
N THR A 35 -10.47 -17.56 20.35
CA THR A 35 -10.74 -19.01 20.41
C THR A 35 -9.66 -19.74 21.20
N TRP A 36 -8.38 -19.44 20.90
CA TRP A 36 -7.27 -20.01 21.66
C TRP A 36 -7.31 -19.56 23.13
N TRP A 37 -7.51 -18.26 23.36
CA TRP A 37 -7.57 -17.67 24.70
C TRP A 37 -8.62 -18.38 25.56
N THR A 38 -9.84 -18.54 25.04
CA THR A 38 -10.94 -19.19 25.77
C THR A 38 -10.65 -20.67 26.03
N ASN A 39 -10.14 -21.40 25.05
CA ASN A 39 -9.90 -22.84 25.18
C ASN A 39 -8.76 -23.17 26.16
N VAL A 40 -7.75 -22.30 26.25
CA VAL A 40 -6.53 -22.55 27.04
C VAL A 40 -6.56 -21.84 28.39
N LEU A 41 -7.08 -20.61 28.45
CA LEU A 41 -7.10 -19.77 29.66
C LEU A 41 -8.52 -19.61 30.24
N GLY A 42 -9.57 -19.86 29.46
CA GLY A 42 -10.97 -19.69 29.86
C GLY A 42 -11.62 -20.89 30.53
N ALA A 43 -10.87 -21.96 30.81
CA ALA A 43 -11.39 -23.10 31.58
C ALA A 43 -11.63 -22.68 33.05
N SER A 44 -12.81 -22.14 33.33
CA SER A 44 -13.42 -22.28 34.65
C SER A 44 -14.16 -23.61 34.70
N PRO A 45 -14.08 -24.38 35.80
CA PRO A 45 -14.99 -25.50 35.99
C PRO A 45 -16.41 -24.93 35.99
N SER A 46 -17.33 -25.61 35.32
CA SER A 46 -18.74 -25.26 35.40
C SER A 46 -19.12 -25.18 36.88
N ASP A 47 -19.79 -24.09 37.20
CA ASP A 47 -20.55 -23.91 38.42
C ASP A 47 -21.81 -24.81 38.29
N ASP A 48 -21.59 -26.12 38.22
CA ASP A 48 -22.65 -27.12 38.31
C ASP A 48 -22.76 -27.47 39.80
N THR A 49 -23.75 -26.82 40.42
CA THR A 49 -24.36 -27.24 41.67
C THR A 49 -24.62 -28.74 41.68
N ASP A 50 -24.14 -29.39 42.74
CA ASP A 50 -24.58 -30.69 43.28
C ASP A 50 -24.92 -31.79 42.25
N ASP A 51 -23.99 -32.73 42.04
CA ASP A 51 -24.38 -34.15 41.99
C ASP A 51 -23.17 -35.05 42.29
N ASP A 52 -23.33 -35.85 43.34
CA ASP A 52 -22.43 -36.93 43.75
C ASP A 52 -22.30 -37.98 42.64
N ALA A 53 -21.10 -38.21 42.08
CA ALA A 53 -20.58 -39.55 41.77
C ALA A 53 -19.20 -39.55 41.07
N ASP A 54 -18.35 -40.44 41.59
CA ASP A 54 -17.24 -41.17 40.95
C ASP A 54 -16.09 -40.43 40.27
N ASP A 55 -15.00 -40.40 41.04
CA ASP A 55 -13.61 -40.72 40.67
C ASP A 55 -13.45 -41.35 39.26
N SER A 56 -13.31 -40.51 38.24
CA SER A 56 -12.78 -40.88 36.93
C SER A 56 -11.62 -39.94 36.59
N ASP A 57 -10.42 -40.40 36.92
CA ASP A 57 -9.12 -39.80 36.65
C ASP A 57 -8.72 -39.92 35.15
N ASP A 58 -9.66 -39.63 34.23
CA ASP A 58 -9.46 -39.73 32.77
C ASP A 58 -9.35 -38.35 32.10
N ALA A 59 -8.74 -37.38 32.77
CA ALA A 59 -8.28 -36.16 32.13
C ALA A 59 -7.06 -36.49 31.25
N VAL A 60 -7.32 -36.91 30.00
CA VAL A 60 -6.31 -37.11 28.96
C VAL A 60 -5.36 -35.90 28.95
N PRO A 61 -4.05 -36.07 29.16
CA PRO A 61 -3.13 -34.95 29.19
C PRO A 61 -3.16 -34.24 27.84
N ARG A 62 -3.70 -33.01 27.79
CA ARG A 62 -3.62 -32.15 26.60
C ARG A 62 -2.16 -32.12 26.17
N ARG A 63 -1.89 -32.50 24.92
CA ARG A 63 -0.52 -32.58 24.40
C ARG A 63 0.04 -31.16 24.40
N ASN A 64 1.33 -30.97 24.68
CA ASN A 64 1.95 -29.62 24.68
C ASN A 64 1.73 -28.85 23.35
N SER A 65 1.53 -29.54 22.22
CA SER A 65 1.17 -28.94 20.93
C SER A 65 -0.21 -28.27 20.92
N ASP A 66 -1.12 -28.72 21.79
CA ASP A 66 -2.51 -28.26 21.88
C ASP A 66 -2.63 -26.97 22.70
N LEU A 67 -1.55 -26.60 23.40
CA LEU A 67 -1.45 -25.38 24.20
C LEU A 67 -0.76 -24.24 23.47
N ARG A 68 -0.11 -24.50 22.32
CA ARG A 68 0.57 -23.47 21.51
C ARG A 68 -0.40 -22.37 21.09
N VAL A 69 0.01 -21.11 21.13
CA VAL A 69 -0.79 -19.99 20.61
C VAL A 69 -1.08 -20.22 19.13
N GLN A 70 -2.37 -20.19 18.77
CA GLN A 70 -2.88 -20.47 17.42
C GLN A 70 -3.55 -19.23 16.82
N ASN A 71 -2.74 -18.40 16.18
CA ASN A 71 -3.14 -17.16 15.51
C ASN A 71 -3.38 -17.35 14.01
N ALA A 72 -2.93 -18.45 13.40
CA ALA A 72 -3.16 -18.75 11.98
C ALA A 72 -4.63 -18.59 11.51
N PRO A 73 -5.67 -18.93 12.30
CA PRO A 73 -7.06 -18.74 11.90
C PRO A 73 -7.46 -17.28 11.62
N LEU A 74 -6.74 -16.30 12.18
CA LEU A 74 -6.97 -14.87 11.97
C LEU A 74 -6.40 -14.36 10.64
N LEU A 75 -5.55 -15.14 9.98
CA LEU A 75 -4.72 -14.68 8.86
C LEU A 75 -5.19 -15.20 7.51
N GLU A 76 -4.93 -14.41 6.47
CA GLU A 76 -4.90 -14.84 5.08
C GLU A 76 -3.50 -15.40 4.79
N LEU A 77 -3.35 -16.72 4.96
CA LEU A 77 -2.05 -17.40 4.91
C LEU A 77 -1.35 -17.29 3.55
N GLU A 78 -2.11 -17.16 2.46
CA GLU A 78 -1.56 -16.98 1.10
C GLU A 78 -0.90 -15.61 0.91
N LEU A 79 -1.36 -14.59 1.66
CA LEU A 79 -0.83 -13.23 1.61
C LEU A 79 0.16 -12.92 2.73
N SER A 80 0.24 -13.79 3.75
CA SER A 80 1.12 -13.62 4.91
C SER A 80 2.44 -14.35 4.73
N SER A 81 3.54 -13.76 5.21
CA SER A 81 4.87 -14.38 5.23
C SER A 81 5.57 -14.14 6.56
N ARG A 82 6.01 -15.23 7.21
CA ARG A 82 6.80 -15.15 8.44
C ARG A 82 8.21 -14.64 8.18
N LYS A 83 8.79 -14.98 7.03
CA LYS A 83 10.14 -14.54 6.65
C LYS A 83 10.21 -13.01 6.53
N ARG A 84 9.14 -12.40 5.99
CA ARG A 84 9.03 -10.94 5.79
C ARG A 84 8.34 -10.22 6.95
N GLU A 85 7.95 -10.93 8.01
CA GLU A 85 7.19 -10.38 9.14
C GLU A 85 5.88 -9.70 8.71
N VAL A 86 5.24 -10.23 7.65
CA VAL A 86 3.98 -9.72 7.11
C VAL A 86 2.83 -10.62 7.53
N ALA A 87 1.92 -10.10 8.34
CA ALA A 87 0.72 -10.78 8.81
C ALA A 87 -0.53 -10.08 8.28
N VAL A 88 -1.17 -10.63 7.25
CA VAL A 88 -2.40 -10.11 6.64
C VAL A 88 -3.60 -10.73 7.32
N LEU A 89 -4.40 -9.92 8.02
CA LEU A 89 -5.60 -10.38 8.73
C LEU A 89 -6.73 -10.69 7.75
N LYS A 90 -7.61 -11.62 8.11
CA LYS A 90 -8.91 -11.79 7.43
C LYS A 90 -9.78 -10.55 7.61
N PRO A 91 -10.68 -10.24 6.66
CA PRO A 91 -11.58 -9.11 6.79
C PRO A 91 -12.59 -9.32 7.92
N MET A 92 -13.13 -8.21 8.43
CA MET A 92 -14.27 -8.18 9.38
C MET A 92 -14.02 -8.87 10.74
N LEU A 93 -12.77 -9.00 11.17
CA LEU A 93 -12.44 -9.44 12.52
C LEU A 93 -12.82 -8.38 13.55
N VAL A 94 -13.33 -8.83 14.70
CA VAL A 94 -13.80 -7.98 15.78
C VAL A 94 -13.05 -8.31 17.06
N GLU A 95 -12.55 -7.27 17.75
CA GLU A 95 -11.92 -7.39 19.06
C GLU A 95 -12.88 -8.01 20.09
N ASP A 96 -12.36 -8.81 21.00
CA ASP A 96 -13.05 -9.62 22.02
C ASP A 96 -13.97 -10.72 21.47
N ARG A 97 -14.29 -10.73 20.18
CA ARG A 97 -14.97 -11.85 19.52
C ARG A 97 -14.00 -12.81 18.84
N ASP A 98 -13.16 -12.27 17.96
CA ASP A 98 -12.28 -13.05 17.10
C ASP A 98 -10.83 -13.02 17.61
N TYR A 99 -10.37 -11.86 18.05
CA TYR A 99 -9.05 -11.65 18.64
C TYR A 99 -9.10 -10.77 19.88
N ARG A 100 -8.05 -10.79 20.69
CA ARG A 100 -7.81 -9.85 21.78
C ARG A 100 -6.49 -9.13 21.56
N LEU A 101 -6.45 -7.85 21.91
CA LEU A 101 -5.23 -7.07 21.92
C LEU A 101 -4.53 -7.25 23.26
N VAL A 102 -3.23 -7.54 23.20
CA VAL A 102 -2.39 -7.69 24.39
C VAL A 102 -1.13 -6.85 24.27
N SER A 103 -0.66 -6.30 25.39
CA SER A 103 0.61 -5.56 25.42
C SER A 103 1.79 -6.49 25.14
N GLN A 104 2.92 -5.92 24.72
CA GLN A 104 4.19 -6.65 24.59
C GLN A 104 4.54 -7.48 25.83
N LYS A 105 4.28 -6.95 27.03
CA LYS A 105 4.55 -7.65 28.29
C LYS A 105 3.72 -8.92 28.44
N VAL A 106 2.43 -8.85 28.10
CA VAL A 106 1.53 -10.01 28.12
C VAL A 106 1.93 -10.99 27.01
N TRP A 107 2.21 -10.48 25.80
CA TRP A 107 2.66 -11.31 24.68
C TRP A 107 3.91 -12.12 25.02
N ASN A 108 4.95 -11.49 25.59
CA ASN A 108 6.19 -12.18 25.97
C ASN A 108 5.94 -13.36 26.93
N GLN A 109 5.02 -13.18 27.90
CA GLN A 109 4.66 -14.26 28.82
C GLN A 109 3.96 -15.43 28.11
N LEU A 110 3.13 -15.13 27.10
CA LEU A 110 2.44 -16.14 26.30
C LEU A 110 3.41 -16.86 25.36
N SER A 111 4.25 -16.11 24.64
CA SER A 111 5.21 -16.65 23.69
C SER A 111 6.23 -17.57 24.37
N ASP A 112 6.76 -17.16 25.52
CA ASP A 112 7.75 -17.92 26.27
C ASP A 112 7.17 -19.21 26.84
N ARG A 113 5.91 -19.17 27.28
CA ARG A 113 5.28 -20.29 27.98
C ARG A 113 4.61 -21.29 27.05
N PHE A 114 3.99 -20.83 25.98
CA PHE A 114 3.17 -21.66 25.11
C PHE A 114 3.78 -21.86 23.72
N SER A 115 4.78 -21.06 23.31
CA SER A 115 5.17 -20.92 21.90
C SER A 115 3.99 -20.44 21.03
N PHE A 116 4.24 -20.16 19.77
CA PHE A 116 3.24 -19.60 18.86
C PHE A 116 3.46 -20.07 17.43
N ASP A 117 2.39 -20.05 16.63
CA ASP A 117 2.47 -20.29 15.19
C ASP A 117 2.74 -19.01 14.39
N TRP A 118 2.12 -17.90 14.80
CA TRP A 118 2.20 -16.57 14.21
C TRP A 118 2.24 -15.47 15.26
N GLU A 119 3.17 -14.55 15.06
CA GLU A 119 3.25 -13.28 15.76
C GLU A 119 2.57 -12.20 14.91
N ILE A 120 1.62 -11.48 15.51
CA ILE A 120 0.85 -10.44 14.83
C ILE A 120 0.99 -9.15 15.62
N SER A 121 2.11 -8.45 15.42
CA SER A 121 2.38 -7.15 16.03
C SER A 121 1.69 -6.01 15.27
N ARG A 122 1.19 -5.00 16.00
CA ARG A 122 0.57 -3.78 15.49
C ARG A 122 0.99 -2.57 16.33
N PRO A 123 1.37 -1.45 15.68
CA PRO A 123 1.81 -0.27 16.38
C PRO A 123 0.61 0.49 16.97
N VAL A 124 0.85 1.14 18.10
CA VAL A 124 -0.06 2.15 18.64
C VAL A 124 0.19 3.47 17.92
N ILE A 125 -0.87 3.99 17.29
CA ILE A 125 -0.85 5.28 16.60
C ILE A 125 -1.75 6.29 17.29
N THR A 126 -1.44 7.56 17.09
CA THR A 126 -2.28 8.67 17.50
C THR A 126 -3.18 9.11 16.32
N ARG A 127 -4.51 9.02 16.48
CA ARG A 127 -5.50 9.37 15.45
C ARG A 127 -6.41 10.52 15.89
N GLY A 128 -6.72 11.39 14.92
CA GLY A 128 -7.68 12.48 15.06
C GLY A 128 -7.17 13.69 15.87
N PRO A 129 -7.94 14.79 15.89
CA PRO A 129 -7.55 16.03 16.54
C PRO A 129 -7.45 15.92 18.06
N ALA A 130 -8.21 15.00 18.68
CA ALA A 130 -8.15 14.71 20.10
C ALA A 130 -6.92 13.90 20.52
N LYS A 131 -6.08 13.47 19.55
CA LYS A 131 -4.90 12.62 19.78
C LYS A 131 -5.24 11.33 20.53
N ASN A 132 -6.31 10.65 20.10
CA ASN A 132 -6.69 9.37 20.66
C ASN A 132 -5.66 8.32 20.25
N ARG A 133 -5.13 7.58 21.23
CA ARG A 133 -4.21 6.46 20.99
C ARG A 133 -5.02 5.21 20.72
N ILE A 134 -4.71 4.55 19.61
CA ILE A 134 -5.37 3.31 19.18
C ILE A 134 -4.32 2.36 18.61
N VAL A 135 -4.57 1.05 18.69
CA VAL A 135 -3.76 0.06 17.96
C VAL A 135 -4.21 0.07 16.49
N GLU A 136 -3.27 0.28 15.57
CA GLU A 136 -3.55 0.21 14.13
C GLU A 136 -3.66 -1.24 13.67
N VAL A 137 -4.81 -1.87 13.89
CA VAL A 137 -5.00 -3.30 13.60
C VAL A 137 -4.91 -3.63 12.10
N ASN A 138 -5.41 -2.74 11.25
CA ASN A 138 -5.37 -2.89 9.80
C ASN A 138 -4.50 -1.78 9.20
N PRO A 139 -3.17 -1.98 9.12
CA PRO A 139 -2.31 -1.08 8.36
C PRO A 139 -2.62 -1.20 6.87
N VAL A 140 -2.20 -0.21 6.09
CA VAL A 140 -2.36 -0.22 4.64
C VAL A 140 -1.51 -1.34 4.04
N ILE A 141 -2.13 -2.16 3.19
CA ILE A 141 -1.50 -3.35 2.59
C ILE A 141 -1.29 -3.11 1.11
N PHE A 142 -0.06 -3.29 0.64
CA PHE A 142 0.33 -3.10 -0.75
C PHE A 142 0.84 -4.40 -1.36
N GLU A 143 0.38 -4.72 -2.56
CA GLU A 143 1.05 -5.62 -3.50
C GLU A 143 2.06 -4.81 -4.31
N VAL A 144 3.30 -5.29 -4.34
CA VAL A 144 4.38 -4.67 -5.11
C VAL A 144 4.45 -5.33 -6.49
N LEU A 145 4.32 -4.50 -7.52
CA LEU A 145 4.45 -4.86 -8.92
C LEU A 145 5.78 -4.33 -9.47
N GLY A 146 6.34 -5.03 -10.44
CA GLY A 146 7.55 -4.62 -11.15
C GLY A 146 7.26 -4.29 -12.60
N TRP A 147 7.98 -3.33 -13.16
CA TRP A 147 8.02 -3.13 -14.60
C TRP A 147 9.42 -2.78 -15.11
N ARG A 148 9.81 -3.43 -16.20
CA ARG A 148 11.05 -3.16 -16.92
C ARG A 148 10.83 -3.23 -18.42
N THR A 149 11.78 -2.68 -19.17
CA THR A 149 11.85 -2.80 -20.62
C THR A 149 11.66 -4.24 -21.08
N GLY A 150 10.76 -4.46 -22.04
CA GLY A 150 10.43 -5.78 -22.59
C GLY A 150 9.13 -6.38 -22.05
N LEU A 151 8.56 -5.81 -20.99
CA LEU A 151 7.23 -6.20 -20.48
C LEU A 151 6.13 -5.34 -21.10
N GLU A 152 4.99 -5.94 -21.44
CA GLU A 152 3.82 -5.22 -21.95
C GLU A 152 3.14 -4.35 -20.88
N GLY A 153 3.24 -4.76 -19.62
CA GLY A 153 2.68 -4.04 -18.46
C GLY A 153 3.27 -4.55 -17.14
N PRO A 154 2.87 -3.94 -16.01
CA PRO A 154 3.32 -4.32 -14.68
C PRO A 154 3.06 -5.80 -14.41
N VAL A 155 4.03 -6.46 -13.79
CA VAL A 155 3.95 -7.87 -13.40
C VAL A 155 3.98 -7.99 -11.88
N GLU A 156 3.25 -8.96 -11.37
CA GLU A 156 3.32 -9.34 -9.96
C GLU A 156 4.71 -9.86 -9.62
N LEU A 157 5.27 -9.35 -8.52
CA LEU A 157 6.54 -9.84 -8.01
C LEU A 157 6.28 -10.96 -7.02
N ILE A 158 6.98 -12.07 -7.22
CA ILE A 158 6.93 -13.21 -6.30
C ILE A 158 8.23 -13.33 -5.52
N ASP A 159 8.11 -13.75 -4.27
CA ASP A 159 9.24 -14.04 -3.41
C ASP A 159 9.75 -15.49 -3.62
N THR A 160 10.81 -15.84 -2.88
CA THR A 160 11.40 -17.18 -2.90
C THR A 160 10.44 -18.30 -2.45
N GLU A 161 9.34 -17.95 -1.76
CA GLU A 161 8.30 -18.86 -1.31
C GLU A 161 7.14 -18.96 -2.32
N GLN A 162 7.28 -18.39 -3.53
CA GLN A 162 6.23 -18.31 -4.56
C GLN A 162 5.00 -17.53 -4.11
N LYS A 163 5.17 -16.58 -3.19
CA LYS A 163 4.09 -15.71 -2.71
C LYS A 163 4.20 -14.30 -3.28
N PRO A 164 3.07 -13.59 -3.45
CA PRO A 164 3.09 -12.17 -3.82
C PRO A 164 3.95 -11.35 -2.87
N LEU A 165 4.65 -10.38 -3.42
CA LEU A 165 5.42 -9.41 -2.66
C LEU A 165 4.50 -8.39 -1.99
N ILE A 166 3.97 -8.78 -0.82
CA ILE A 166 3.14 -7.93 0.03
C ILE A 166 3.97 -7.08 1.00
N LEU A 167 3.59 -5.83 1.18
CA LEU A 167 4.12 -4.90 2.18
C LEU A 167 2.99 -4.33 3.02
N THR A 168 3.26 -4.08 4.30
CA THR A 168 2.33 -3.36 5.19
C THR A 168 2.97 -2.07 5.65
N ALA A 169 2.20 -0.99 5.64
CA ALA A 169 2.64 0.31 6.12
C ALA A 169 1.55 0.97 6.97
N SER A 170 1.96 1.56 8.08
CA SER A 170 1.09 2.42 8.88
C SER A 170 0.64 3.62 8.05
N GLU A 171 -0.56 4.13 8.30
CA GLU A 171 -1.01 5.43 7.79
C GLU A 171 -0.04 6.57 8.16
N LYS A 172 0.73 6.42 9.24
CA LYS A 172 1.75 7.38 9.69
C LYS A 172 3.12 7.18 9.05
N CYS A 173 3.33 6.09 8.32
CA CYS A 173 4.59 5.82 7.64
C CYS A 173 4.85 6.90 6.59
N SER A 174 6.05 7.48 6.58
CA SER A 174 6.42 8.45 5.54
C SER A 174 6.62 7.76 4.20
N LEU A 175 6.43 8.49 3.09
CA LEU A 175 6.66 7.91 1.76
C LEU A 175 8.13 7.50 1.54
N LYS A 176 9.07 8.19 2.18
CA LYS A 176 10.50 7.85 2.20
C LYS A 176 10.75 6.52 2.91
N GLU A 177 10.16 6.32 4.09
CA GLU A 177 10.22 5.04 4.80
C GLU A 177 9.58 3.90 4.00
N LEU A 178 8.45 4.18 3.34
CA LEU A 178 7.80 3.20 2.46
C LEU A 178 8.72 2.77 1.32
N GLN A 179 9.39 3.72 0.65
CA GLN A 179 10.37 3.41 -0.41
C GLN A 179 11.53 2.55 0.11
N LEU A 180 12.09 2.88 1.28
CA LEU A 180 13.16 2.08 1.89
C LEU A 180 12.68 0.67 2.25
N LYS A 181 11.44 0.51 2.77
CA LYS A 181 10.84 -0.80 3.03
C LYS A 181 10.70 -1.63 1.76
N ILE A 182 10.24 -1.02 0.65
CA ILE A 182 10.15 -1.71 -0.65
C ILE A 182 11.51 -2.24 -1.05
N TRP A 183 12.57 -1.43 -0.93
CA TRP A 183 13.92 -1.84 -1.33
C TRP A 183 14.50 -2.94 -0.44
N LYS A 184 14.27 -2.86 0.87
CA LYS A 184 14.69 -3.92 1.81
C LYS A 184 14.07 -5.26 1.44
N VAL A 185 12.80 -5.28 1.04
CA VAL A 185 12.12 -6.52 0.62
C VAL A 185 12.51 -6.90 -0.81
N ALA A 186 12.79 -5.92 -1.67
CA ALA A 186 13.24 -6.13 -3.05
C ALA A 186 14.57 -6.90 -3.13
N ALA A 187 15.51 -6.61 -2.24
CA ALA A 187 16.82 -7.27 -2.16
C ALA A 187 16.73 -8.80 -2.01
N GLU A 188 15.60 -9.32 -1.51
CA GLU A 188 15.36 -10.75 -1.33
C GLU A 188 14.34 -11.33 -2.33
N SER A 189 14.05 -10.62 -3.43
CA SER A 189 12.99 -10.98 -4.39
C SER A 189 13.43 -10.85 -5.84
N GLN A 190 12.54 -11.22 -6.77
CA GLN A 190 12.69 -11.01 -8.22
C GLN A 190 13.01 -9.55 -8.61
N LEU A 191 12.70 -8.58 -7.75
CA LEU A 191 12.97 -7.18 -8.00
C LEU A 191 14.49 -6.93 -8.17
N SER A 192 15.33 -7.62 -7.40
CA SER A 192 16.79 -7.57 -7.54
C SER A 192 17.27 -8.09 -8.90
N GLU A 193 16.62 -9.12 -9.44
CA GLU A 193 16.91 -9.65 -10.78
C GLU A 193 16.43 -8.72 -11.89
N MET A 194 15.32 -8.01 -11.66
CA MET A 194 14.78 -7.04 -12.61
C MET A 194 15.64 -5.80 -12.73
N PHE A 195 16.33 -5.41 -11.66
CA PHE A 195 17.13 -4.19 -11.58
C PHE A 195 18.51 -4.46 -10.93
N PRO A 196 19.39 -5.22 -11.59
CA PRO A 196 20.66 -5.67 -11.00
C PRO A 196 21.67 -4.54 -10.77
N ASP A 197 21.56 -3.44 -11.53
CA ASP A 197 22.47 -2.29 -11.46
C ASP A 197 22.03 -1.26 -10.40
N VAL A 198 20.93 -1.53 -9.69
CA VAL A 198 20.37 -0.60 -8.70
C VAL A 198 21.00 -0.90 -7.33
N THR A 199 21.59 0.14 -6.75
CA THR A 199 22.19 0.14 -5.42
C THR A 199 21.43 1.11 -4.52
N GLU A 200 21.65 1.05 -3.21
CA GLU A 200 21.07 2.02 -2.27
C GLU A 200 21.44 3.47 -2.62
N GLU A 201 22.61 3.69 -3.24
CA GLU A 201 23.12 5.02 -3.60
C GLU A 201 22.45 5.61 -4.85
N ASN A 202 21.97 4.77 -5.79
CA ASN A 202 21.36 5.23 -7.05
C ASN A 202 19.84 4.95 -7.13
N LEU A 203 19.26 4.38 -6.08
CA LEU A 203 17.87 3.92 -6.03
C LEU A 203 16.87 5.00 -6.48
N MET A 204 17.05 6.23 -5.99
CA MET A 204 16.15 7.36 -6.26
C MET A 204 16.24 7.86 -7.71
N ASP A 205 17.35 7.61 -8.40
CA ASP A 205 17.58 8.07 -9.77
C ASP A 205 17.27 6.99 -10.81
N ALA A 206 17.56 5.73 -10.47
CA ALA A 206 17.47 4.59 -11.36
C ALA A 206 16.04 4.02 -11.47
N VAL A 207 15.27 4.12 -10.39
CA VAL A 207 13.95 3.49 -10.27
C VAL A 207 12.96 4.50 -9.70
N GLN A 208 11.70 4.36 -10.09
CA GLN A 208 10.61 5.13 -9.55
C GLN A 208 9.58 4.22 -8.90
N VAL A 209 8.98 4.70 -7.81
CA VAL A 209 7.85 4.03 -7.15
C VAL A 209 6.59 4.84 -7.40
N CYS A 210 5.56 4.18 -7.92
CA CYS A 210 4.25 4.73 -8.20
C CYS A 210 3.17 4.03 -7.38
N TYR A 211 2.06 4.72 -7.16
CA TYR A 211 0.85 4.17 -6.56
C TYR A 211 -0.36 4.49 -7.44
N ARG A 212 -1.49 3.84 -7.18
CA ARG A 212 -2.80 4.19 -7.75
C ARG A 212 -3.84 4.25 -6.63
N MET A 213 -4.76 5.22 -6.72
CA MET A 213 -5.82 5.42 -5.72
C MET A 213 -6.82 4.26 -5.68
N ASP A 214 -7.13 3.73 -6.87
CA ASP A 214 -8.00 2.58 -7.12
C ASP A 214 -7.50 1.81 -8.37
N GLU A 215 -8.24 0.80 -8.84
CA GLU A 215 -7.79 -0.03 -9.96
C GLU A 215 -7.89 0.63 -11.35
N GLU A 216 -8.78 1.61 -11.50
CA GLU A 216 -9.04 2.34 -12.75
C GLU A 216 -8.17 3.60 -12.86
N SER A 217 -7.70 4.11 -11.72
CA SER A 217 -6.80 5.25 -11.59
C SER A 217 -5.45 5.02 -12.27
N SER A 218 -4.91 6.07 -12.86
CA SER A 218 -3.57 6.06 -13.44
C SER A 218 -2.48 5.98 -12.36
N TRP A 219 -1.32 5.43 -12.72
CA TRP A 219 -0.14 5.44 -11.86
C TRP A 219 0.33 6.87 -11.58
N THR A 220 0.48 7.18 -10.30
CA THR A 220 1.00 8.45 -9.80
C THR A 220 2.32 8.18 -9.08
N PRO A 221 3.43 8.85 -9.43
CA PRO A 221 4.68 8.74 -8.70
C PRO A 221 4.50 9.15 -7.24
N LEU A 222 5.15 8.45 -6.30
CA LEU A 222 5.07 8.80 -4.87
C LEU A 222 5.54 10.23 -4.61
N ARG A 223 6.52 10.72 -5.38
CA ARG A 223 6.99 12.11 -5.30
C ARG A 223 5.94 13.15 -5.67
N ASP A 224 4.92 12.76 -6.43
CA ASP A 224 3.86 13.64 -6.93
C ASP A 224 2.57 13.54 -6.09
N ALA A 225 2.58 12.74 -5.02
CA ALA A 225 1.38 12.37 -4.27
C ALA A 225 0.62 13.55 -3.64
N VAL A 226 1.29 14.67 -3.32
CA VAL A 226 0.72 15.79 -2.53
C VAL A 226 0.66 17.12 -3.28
N VAL A 227 0.96 17.16 -4.58
CA VAL A 227 0.99 18.43 -5.34
C VAL A 227 -0.41 18.92 -5.77
N LYS A 228 -1.51 18.23 -5.41
CA LYS A 228 -2.88 18.55 -5.88
C LYS A 228 -3.79 19.31 -4.90
N GLU A 229 -3.29 19.87 -3.79
CA GLU A 229 -4.04 20.95 -3.15
C GLU A 229 -3.73 22.27 -3.86
N GLU A 230 -4.66 22.74 -4.71
CA GLU A 230 -4.69 24.13 -5.19
C GLU A 230 -4.88 25.08 -3.99
N ARG A 231 -3.80 25.40 -3.27
CA ARG A 231 -3.85 26.46 -2.26
C ARG A 231 -4.12 27.79 -2.98
N PRO A 232 -5.13 28.58 -2.56
CA PRO A 232 -5.30 29.92 -3.08
C PRO A 232 -4.05 30.72 -2.75
N THR A 233 -3.42 31.28 -3.78
CA THR A 233 -2.20 32.08 -3.70
C THR A 233 -2.43 33.31 -2.82
N ASN A 234 -2.16 33.19 -1.52
CA ASN A 234 -2.03 34.33 -0.62
C ASN A 234 -0.92 34.06 0.40
N GLY A 235 0.26 34.61 0.11
CA GLY A 235 1.27 34.93 1.12
C GLY A 235 2.41 33.93 1.26
N PHE A 236 3.62 34.40 0.94
CA PHE A 236 4.94 33.81 1.21
C PHE A 236 5.28 32.50 0.50
N THR A 237 5.93 32.63 -0.66
CA THR A 237 6.67 31.56 -1.32
C THR A 237 7.93 31.25 -0.50
N SER A 238 7.83 30.29 0.42
CA SER A 238 9.01 29.50 0.81
C SER A 238 9.45 28.72 -0.42
N SER A 239 10.76 28.64 -0.66
CA SER A 239 11.36 27.93 -1.80
C SER A 239 10.77 26.53 -1.92
N ASN A 240 9.99 26.27 -2.99
CA ASN A 240 9.40 24.96 -3.30
C ASN A 240 10.51 23.98 -3.68
N ASP A 241 11.09 23.31 -2.69
CA ASP A 241 11.92 22.14 -2.92
C ASP A 241 11.01 20.90 -2.90
N PRO A 242 10.79 20.22 -4.04
CA PRO A 242 9.90 19.06 -4.10
C PRO A 242 10.34 17.93 -3.16
N ASP A 243 11.64 17.83 -2.85
CA ASP A 243 12.18 16.81 -1.95
C ASP A 243 11.68 17.01 -0.51
N ILE A 244 11.49 18.26 -0.05
CA ILE A 244 11.02 18.57 1.30
C ILE A 244 9.54 18.19 1.49
N LEU A 245 8.72 18.32 0.44
CA LEU A 245 7.29 17.97 0.50
C LEU A 245 7.08 16.46 0.63
N VAL A 246 7.88 15.66 -0.08
CA VAL A 246 7.85 14.19 -0.02
C VAL A 246 8.27 13.68 1.37
N GLU A 247 9.24 14.34 2.03
CA GLU A 247 9.68 13.96 3.38
C GLU A 247 8.58 14.10 4.45
N SER A 248 7.64 15.04 4.26
CA SER A 248 6.54 15.28 5.20
C SER A 248 5.27 14.47 4.89
N THR A 249 5.18 13.85 3.72
CA THR A 249 3.99 13.13 3.26
C THR A 249 3.92 11.73 3.88
N THR A 250 2.72 11.34 4.31
CA THR A 250 2.47 10.01 4.88
C THR A 250 1.57 9.14 4.00
N VAL A 251 1.59 7.83 4.24
CA VAL A 251 0.73 6.86 3.53
C VAL A 251 -0.76 7.19 3.67
N GLY A 252 -1.19 7.70 4.83
CA GLY A 252 -2.58 8.10 5.08
C GLY A 252 -3.06 9.26 4.20
N GLU A 253 -2.14 9.99 3.56
CA GLU A 253 -2.46 11.14 2.69
C GLU A 253 -2.61 10.74 1.20
N LEU A 254 -2.36 9.47 0.85
CA LEU A 254 -2.41 8.95 -0.54
C LEU A 254 -3.84 8.83 -1.11
N GLN A 255 -4.88 9.29 -0.40
CA GLN A 255 -6.29 9.25 -0.82
C GLN A 255 -6.74 7.88 -1.35
N LEU A 256 -6.23 6.82 -0.74
CA LEU A 256 -6.50 5.44 -1.14
C LEU A 256 -7.96 5.05 -0.83
N GLU A 257 -8.57 4.26 -1.70
CA GLU A 257 -9.89 3.67 -1.45
C GLU A 257 -9.85 2.77 -0.19
N GLN A 258 -10.86 2.80 0.69
CA GLN A 258 -10.88 1.87 1.82
C GLN A 258 -11.10 0.43 1.34
N ARG A 259 -10.19 -0.49 1.70
CA ARG A 259 -10.19 -1.88 1.21
C ARG A 259 -10.13 -2.98 2.29
N ASP A 260 -10.03 -2.62 3.57
CA ASP A 260 -9.83 -3.59 4.67
C ASP A 260 -10.95 -4.63 4.82
N TYR A 261 -12.15 -4.32 4.32
CA TYR A 261 -13.31 -5.21 4.34
C TYR A 261 -13.34 -6.21 3.17
N LYS A 262 -12.53 -5.98 2.13
CA LYS A 262 -12.49 -6.85 0.94
C LYS A 262 -11.66 -8.12 1.26
N PRO A 263 -12.03 -9.29 0.71
CA PRO A 263 -11.27 -10.52 0.90
C PRO A 263 -10.14 -10.66 -0.14
N GLY A 264 -9.09 -11.41 0.20
CA GLY A 264 -8.08 -11.83 -0.78
C GLY A 264 -7.33 -10.65 -1.39
N LYS A 265 -7.04 -10.73 -2.69
CA LYS A 265 -6.26 -9.70 -3.40
C LYS A 265 -6.99 -8.36 -3.56
N GLU A 266 -8.31 -8.33 -3.51
CA GLU A 266 -9.09 -7.08 -3.62
C GLU A 266 -8.81 -6.11 -2.48
N LYS A 267 -8.28 -6.60 -1.35
CA LYS A 267 -7.89 -5.78 -0.21
C LYS A 267 -6.59 -5.00 -0.44
N LEU A 268 -5.81 -5.41 -1.44
CA LEU A 268 -4.46 -4.92 -1.66
C LEU A 268 -4.51 -3.62 -2.47
N HIS A 269 -3.76 -2.64 -2.00
CA HIS A 269 -3.34 -1.50 -2.81
C HIS A 269 -2.16 -1.91 -3.68
N HIS A 270 -1.84 -1.12 -4.70
CA HIS A 270 -0.75 -1.47 -5.61
C HIS A 270 0.35 -0.42 -5.57
N LEU A 271 1.58 -0.90 -5.42
CA LEU A 271 2.79 -0.13 -5.65
C LEU A 271 3.47 -0.66 -6.90
N LEU A 272 3.89 0.22 -7.78
CA LEU A 272 4.62 -0.13 -8.99
C LEU A 272 6.06 0.36 -8.85
N VAL A 273 7.01 -0.56 -8.94
CA VAL A 273 8.43 -0.30 -9.05
C VAL A 273 8.84 -0.38 -10.52
N GLU A 274 9.21 0.75 -11.10
CA GLU A 274 9.46 0.86 -12.54
C GLU A 274 10.84 1.42 -12.85
N GLY A 275 11.51 0.80 -13.83
CA GLY A 275 12.74 1.34 -14.43
C GLY A 275 12.46 2.18 -15.67
N ARG A 276 13.53 2.75 -16.22
CA ARG A 276 13.44 3.49 -17.49
C ARG A 276 13.34 2.54 -18.68
N PHE A 277 12.55 2.94 -19.67
CA PHE A 277 12.46 2.22 -20.94
C PHE A 277 13.73 2.41 -21.78
N LEU A 278 14.33 1.30 -22.20
CA LEU A 278 15.54 1.27 -23.02
C LEU A 278 15.18 0.80 -24.44
N ALA A 279 15.04 1.75 -25.36
CA ALA A 279 14.86 1.41 -26.77
C ALA A 279 16.08 0.63 -27.33
N PRO A 280 15.88 -0.36 -28.22
CA PRO A 280 16.98 -1.06 -28.89
C PRO A 280 17.95 -0.11 -29.58
N GLN A 281 19.25 -0.44 -29.63
CA GLN A 281 20.33 0.42 -30.15
C GLN A 281 20.07 0.98 -31.56
N GLU A 282 19.39 0.23 -32.44
CA GLU A 282 19.03 0.68 -33.79
C GLU A 282 17.90 1.73 -33.82
N ALA A 283 17.06 1.77 -32.78
CA ALA A 283 15.95 2.70 -32.59
C ALA A 283 16.26 3.81 -31.55
N GLY A 284 17.41 3.72 -30.89
CA GLY A 284 17.89 4.52 -29.76
C GLY A 284 18.15 5.98 -30.12
N SER A 285 17.07 6.70 -30.41
CA SER A 285 16.91 8.16 -30.46
C SER A 285 15.50 8.52 -30.97
N ARG A 286 14.84 7.61 -31.71
CA ARG A 286 13.51 7.85 -32.32
C ARG A 286 12.32 7.36 -31.50
N ASP A 287 12.50 6.34 -30.65
CA ASP A 287 11.40 5.89 -29.80
C ASP A 287 11.16 6.91 -28.68
N TRP A 288 9.98 7.53 -28.69
CA TRP A 288 9.58 8.56 -27.75
C TRP A 288 9.52 8.09 -26.29
N ARG A 289 9.48 6.77 -26.08
CA ARG A 289 9.47 6.13 -24.77
C ARG A 289 10.87 6.04 -24.17
N HIS A 290 11.93 6.16 -24.97
CA HIS A 290 13.31 5.99 -24.50
C HIS A 290 13.62 6.93 -23.33
N GLY A 291 14.16 6.36 -22.25
CA GLY A 291 14.51 7.06 -21.02
C GLY A 291 13.33 7.39 -20.10
N LYS A 292 12.07 7.13 -20.50
CA LYS A 292 10.87 7.41 -19.70
C LYS A 292 10.50 6.23 -18.81
N PHE A 293 9.85 6.53 -17.70
CA PHE A 293 9.21 5.52 -16.84
C PHE A 293 7.89 5.04 -17.44
N TYR A 294 7.38 3.89 -16.97
CA TYR A 294 6.14 3.31 -17.52
C TYR A 294 4.91 4.18 -17.23
N SER A 295 4.81 4.75 -16.03
CA SER A 295 3.77 5.71 -15.66
C SER A 295 3.73 6.91 -16.62
N GLU A 296 4.89 7.47 -16.96
CA GLU A 296 5.03 8.54 -17.95
C GLU A 296 4.60 8.06 -19.34
N ILE A 297 5.04 6.88 -19.76
CA ILE A 297 4.64 6.28 -21.04
C ILE A 297 3.12 6.15 -21.12
N GLN A 298 2.46 5.64 -20.08
CA GLN A 298 1.01 5.52 -20.05
C GLN A 298 0.32 6.89 -20.11
N ALA A 299 0.77 7.85 -19.31
CA ALA A 299 0.22 9.20 -19.26
C ALA A 299 0.32 9.93 -20.62
N GLU A 300 1.32 9.59 -21.43
CA GLU A 300 1.57 10.24 -22.73
C GLU A 300 1.11 9.41 -23.94
N ALA A 301 0.75 8.14 -23.75
CA ALA A 301 0.39 7.22 -24.84
C ALA A 301 -0.76 7.73 -25.71
N TRP A 302 -1.67 8.54 -25.15
CA TRP A 302 -2.76 9.17 -25.91
C TRP A 302 -2.24 10.06 -27.06
N ARG A 303 -1.07 10.70 -26.91
CA ARG A 303 -0.47 11.57 -27.95
C ARG A 303 -0.10 10.79 -29.20
N PHE A 304 0.18 9.50 -29.06
CA PHE A 304 0.52 8.60 -30.15
C PHE A 304 -0.69 7.85 -30.71
N ARG A 305 -1.82 7.87 -29.99
CA ARG A 305 -3.11 7.29 -30.43
C ARG A 305 -4.08 8.32 -31.03
N LEU A 306 -3.64 9.56 -31.24
CA LEU A 306 -4.46 10.62 -31.84
C LEU A 306 -4.95 10.24 -33.23
N GLN A 307 -6.21 10.58 -33.51
CA GLN A 307 -6.86 10.38 -34.81
C GLN A 307 -7.16 11.72 -35.49
N LYS A 308 -7.30 11.71 -36.83
CA LYS A 308 -7.79 12.88 -37.57
C LYS A 308 -9.15 13.29 -37.04
N ASP A 309 -9.39 14.59 -37.02
CA ASP A 309 -10.59 15.25 -36.50
C ASP A 309 -10.80 15.16 -34.98
N GLN A 310 -9.90 14.54 -34.21
CA GLN A 310 -9.96 14.54 -32.75
C GLN A 310 -9.70 15.95 -32.18
N LEU A 311 -10.44 16.30 -31.12
CA LEU A 311 -10.25 17.54 -30.38
C LEU A 311 -9.19 17.37 -29.29
N ILE A 312 -8.26 18.32 -29.25
CA ILE A 312 -7.17 18.42 -28.28
C ILE A 312 -6.96 19.89 -27.91
N ASP A 313 -6.35 20.17 -26.77
CA ASP A 313 -5.93 21.53 -26.43
C ASP A 313 -4.46 21.69 -26.85
N ALA A 314 -4.17 22.74 -27.61
CA ALA A 314 -2.82 23.07 -28.07
C ALA A 314 -2.41 24.48 -27.63
N LEU A 315 -1.13 24.63 -27.32
CA LEU A 315 -0.53 25.92 -26.96
C LEU A 315 -0.11 26.66 -28.24
N ASP A 316 -0.46 27.94 -28.37
CA ASP A 316 0.01 28.79 -29.47
C ASP A 316 1.41 29.37 -29.23
N THR A 317 1.91 30.16 -30.20
CA THR A 317 3.20 30.86 -30.11
C THR A 317 3.27 31.92 -29.01
N ASP A 318 2.12 32.38 -28.51
CA ASP A 318 1.99 33.38 -27.42
C ASP A 318 1.78 32.71 -26.04
N ASN A 319 1.98 31.38 -25.96
CA ASN A 319 1.78 30.57 -24.75
C ASN A 319 0.33 30.59 -24.22
N LYS A 320 -0.67 30.63 -25.11
CA LYS A 320 -2.09 30.52 -24.76
C LYS A 320 -2.68 29.20 -25.26
N TRP A 321 -3.51 28.58 -24.41
CA TRP A 321 -4.19 27.32 -24.71
C TRP A 321 -5.47 27.57 -25.50
N TYR A 322 -5.64 26.84 -26.60
CA TYR A 322 -6.86 26.85 -27.38
C TYR A 322 -7.31 25.43 -27.71
N GLU A 323 -8.64 25.24 -27.72
CA GLU A 323 -9.24 24.04 -28.28
C GLU A 323 -8.90 23.96 -29.76
N SER A 324 -8.37 22.82 -30.17
CA SER A 324 -7.79 22.59 -31.49
C SER A 324 -8.24 21.26 -32.04
N ARG A 325 -8.28 21.15 -33.37
CA ARG A 325 -8.61 19.91 -34.06
C ARG A 325 -7.39 19.35 -34.77
N VAL A 326 -7.19 18.04 -34.66
CA VAL A 326 -6.16 17.33 -35.43
C VAL A 326 -6.56 17.32 -36.91
N VAL A 327 -5.77 17.98 -37.75
CA VAL A 327 -6.01 18.03 -39.21
C VAL A 327 -5.10 17.08 -39.98
N ASP A 328 -3.91 16.78 -39.45
CA ASP A 328 -3.01 15.80 -40.05
C ASP A 328 -2.09 15.15 -39.02
N LEU A 329 -1.54 13.99 -39.37
CA LEU A 329 -0.73 13.16 -38.46
C LEU A 329 0.54 12.70 -39.18
N ALA A 330 1.69 12.96 -38.54
CA ALA A 330 2.98 12.37 -38.88
C ALA A 330 3.42 11.42 -37.76
N GLU A 331 4.53 10.69 -37.93
CA GLU A 331 5.04 9.74 -36.93
C GLU A 331 5.36 10.42 -35.59
N THR A 332 6.03 11.58 -35.62
CA THR A 332 6.49 12.31 -34.43
C THR A 332 5.77 13.64 -34.20
N GLN A 333 4.97 14.10 -35.17
CA GLN A 333 4.29 15.38 -35.13
C GLN A 333 2.80 15.24 -35.41
N VAL A 334 2.02 16.20 -34.94
CA VAL A 334 0.59 16.33 -35.22
C VAL A 334 0.33 17.74 -35.74
N LYS A 335 -0.44 17.86 -36.82
CA LYS A 335 -0.86 19.16 -37.34
C LYS A 335 -2.19 19.54 -36.69
N VAL A 336 -2.21 20.71 -36.06
CA VAL A 336 -3.37 21.20 -35.31
C VAL A 336 -3.97 22.43 -35.98
N HIS A 337 -5.30 22.53 -35.92
CA HIS A 337 -6.06 23.70 -36.35
C HIS A 337 -6.78 24.29 -35.13
N TYR A 338 -6.43 25.53 -34.77
CA TYR A 338 -7.04 26.23 -33.65
C TYR A 338 -8.48 26.64 -33.94
N ARG A 339 -9.40 26.37 -33.01
CA ARG A 339 -10.82 26.70 -33.20
C ARG A 339 -11.02 28.21 -33.35
N GLY A 340 -11.66 28.61 -34.44
CA GLY A 340 -11.95 30.00 -34.76
C GLY A 340 -10.83 30.73 -35.51
N TRP A 341 -9.73 30.05 -35.84
CA TRP A 341 -8.62 30.62 -36.60
C TRP A 341 -8.69 30.16 -38.06
N THR A 342 -8.05 30.91 -38.96
CA THR A 342 -7.93 30.49 -40.37
C THR A 342 -6.82 29.47 -40.53
N ALA A 343 -6.94 28.55 -41.51
CA ALA A 343 -5.99 27.45 -41.76
C ALA A 343 -4.52 27.86 -42.01
N LYS A 344 -4.25 29.15 -42.28
CA LYS A 344 -2.88 29.69 -42.40
C LYS A 344 -2.09 29.63 -41.09
N TRP A 345 -2.78 29.48 -39.97
CA TRP A 345 -2.20 29.38 -38.63
C TRP A 345 -2.10 27.92 -38.16
N ASP A 346 -2.42 26.94 -39.02
CA ASP A 346 -2.23 25.55 -38.66
C ASP A 346 -0.74 25.26 -38.48
N GLU A 347 -0.37 24.64 -37.37
CA GLU A 347 1.01 24.34 -37.05
C GLU A 347 1.25 22.86 -36.78
N TRP A 348 2.51 22.45 -36.98
CA TRP A 348 2.98 21.12 -36.63
C TRP A 348 3.58 21.13 -35.22
N VAL A 349 2.93 20.40 -34.31
CA VAL A 349 3.36 20.27 -32.91
C VAL A 349 4.01 18.90 -32.71
N ASN A 350 5.14 18.86 -32.01
CA ASN A 350 5.80 17.60 -31.68
C ASN A 350 4.99 16.84 -30.62
N ARG A 351 4.66 15.57 -30.90
CA ARG A 351 3.91 14.69 -30.00
C ARG A 351 4.64 14.42 -28.69
N THR A 352 5.98 14.54 -28.64
CA THR A 352 6.75 14.37 -27.40
C THR A 352 6.79 15.63 -26.53
N SER A 353 6.27 16.77 -27.02
CA SER A 353 6.30 18.02 -26.28
C SER A 353 5.16 18.08 -25.26
N THR A 354 5.47 17.78 -24.00
CA THR A 354 4.53 17.84 -22.87
C THR A 354 3.91 19.22 -22.66
N ARG A 355 4.65 20.28 -22.97
CA ARG A 355 4.22 21.67 -22.78
C ARG A 355 3.20 22.17 -23.81
N SER A 356 3.07 21.50 -24.95
CA SER A 356 2.34 22.04 -26.10
C SER A 356 0.99 21.38 -26.37
N LEU A 357 0.72 20.19 -25.79
CA LEU A 357 -0.51 19.43 -26.03
C LEU A 357 -1.14 18.91 -24.72
N ARG A 358 -2.46 19.09 -24.58
CA ARG A 358 -3.31 18.56 -23.51
C ARG A 358 -4.50 17.80 -24.08
N CYS A 359 -4.92 16.76 -23.38
CA CYS A 359 -6.13 16.01 -23.73
C CYS A 359 -7.36 16.83 -23.31
N THR A 360 -8.32 17.04 -24.22
CA THR A 360 -9.56 17.79 -23.93
C THR A 360 -10.57 16.98 -23.10
N GLN A 361 -10.20 15.83 -22.54
CA GLN A 361 -11.04 15.12 -21.55
C GLN A 361 -11.11 15.95 -20.25
N ARG A 362 -11.90 17.02 -20.28
CA ARG A 362 -12.56 17.52 -19.09
C ARG A 362 -13.56 16.45 -18.68
N SER A 363 -13.30 15.78 -17.57
CA SER A 363 -14.32 15.05 -16.83
C SER A 363 -15.56 15.92 -16.74
N GLY A 364 -16.69 15.39 -17.21
CA GLY A 364 -17.97 16.06 -17.07
C GLY A 364 -18.31 16.22 -15.60
N ILE A 365 -18.01 17.39 -15.04
CA ILE A 365 -18.63 17.88 -13.82
C ILE A 365 -19.17 19.26 -14.17
N GLY A 366 -20.49 19.36 -14.06
CA GLY A 366 -21.27 20.43 -14.64
C GLY A 366 -21.00 21.81 -14.05
N ALA A 367 -21.25 22.81 -14.90
CA ALA A 367 -21.78 24.09 -14.46
C ALA A 367 -22.81 24.51 -15.52
N ILE A 368 -24.00 23.93 -15.40
CA ILE A 368 -25.23 24.61 -15.82
C ILE A 368 -25.61 25.48 -14.62
N SER A 369 -25.48 26.79 -14.77
CA SER A 369 -26.41 27.75 -14.16
C SER A 369 -26.08 29.17 -14.62
N SER A 370 -26.97 29.65 -15.49
CA SER A 370 -27.57 31.00 -15.54
C SER A 370 -26.68 32.22 -15.71
#